data_AF-A0A1H8H4H3-F1
#
_entry.id   AF-A0A1H8H4H3-F1
#
_cell.length_a   1.000
_cell.length_b   1.000
_cell.length_c   1.000
_cell.angle_alpha   90.00
_cell.angle_beta   90.00
_cell.angle_gamma   90.00
#
_symmetry.space_group_name_H-M   'P 1'
#
loop_
_entity.id
_entity.type
_entity.pdbx_description
1 polymer ?
#
loop_
_entity_poly.entity_id
_entity_poly.type
_entity_poly.pdbx_seq_one_letter_code
_entity_poly.pdbx_strand_id
1 'polypeptide(L)'
;MTYLWRDQLYDTQREVAEAAGVHKNTVRNHLERYGHLEMLGSPIRPNRKIDREREIFAMRDAGVSLSEIGRRVGVCQQRVSQIIVRAEA
;
A
#
# COMPACT_ATOMS: atom_id res chain seq x y z
N MET A 1 15.25 -15.61 -10.37
CA MET A 1 14.41 -14.73 -9.52
C MET A 1 12.98 -15.03 -9.92
N THR A 2 12.24 -15.76 -9.08
CA THR A 2 10.91 -16.26 -9.43
C THR A 2 9.83 -15.33 -8.88
N TYR A 3 8.77 -15.08 -9.65
CA TYR A 3 7.68 -14.18 -9.30
C TYR A 3 6.40 -14.99 -9.06
N LEU A 4 5.76 -14.78 -7.91
CA LEU A 4 4.47 -15.40 -7.59
C LEU A 4 3.33 -14.43 -7.93
N TRP A 5 2.39 -14.87 -8.76
CA TRP A 5 1.17 -14.12 -9.09
C TRP A 5 0.00 -15.09 -9.28
N ARG A 6 -1.10 -14.90 -8.54
CA ARG A 6 -2.31 -15.75 -8.57
C ARG A 6 -2.01 -17.26 -8.44
N ASP A 7 -1.20 -17.62 -7.45
CA ASP A 7 -0.74 -19.01 -7.21
C ASP A 7 0.05 -19.65 -8.37
N GLN A 8 0.50 -18.85 -9.34
CA GLN A 8 1.39 -19.28 -10.43
C GLN A 8 2.77 -18.65 -10.28
N LEU A 9 3.81 -19.47 -10.52
CA LEU A 9 5.20 -19.04 -10.52
C LEU A 9 5.64 -18.71 -11.95
N TYR A 10 6.30 -17.57 -12.10
CA TYR A 10 6.84 -17.07 -13.36
C TYR A 10 8.33 -16.80 -13.22
N ASP A 11 9.12 -17.07 -14.26
CA ASP A 11 10.57 -16.87 -14.24
C ASP A 11 10.94 -15.41 -14.50
N THR A 12 10.09 -14.66 -15.19
CA THR A 12 10.35 -13.27 -15.55
C THR A 12 9.16 -12.34 -15.28
N GLN A 13 9.47 -11.06 -15.01
CA GLN A 13 8.44 -10.01 -14.92
C GLN A 13 7.66 -9.84 -16.23
N ARG A 14 8.26 -10.24 -17.37
CA ARG A 14 7.63 -10.16 -18.68
C ARG A 14 6.50 -11.18 -18.81
N GLU A 15 6.72 -12.41 -18.35
CA GLU A 15 5.68 -13.44 -18.38
C GLU A 15 4.51 -13.09 -17.46
N VAL A 16 4.80 -12.54 -16.26
CA VAL A 16 3.73 -12.01 -15.40
C VAL A 16 2.97 -10.89 -16.09
N ALA A 17 3.68 -9.99 -16.77
CA ALA A 17 3.08 -8.86 -17.47
C ALA A 17 2.17 -9.32 -18.60
N GLU A 18 2.62 -10.29 -19.40
CA GLU A 18 1.85 -10.91 -20.49
C GLU A 18 0.61 -11.63 -19.93
N ALA A 19 0.75 -12.40 -18.84
CA ALA A 19 -0.37 -13.10 -18.20
C ALA A 19 -1.38 -12.14 -17.53
N ALA A 20 -0.90 -11.02 -16.98
CA ALA A 20 -1.73 -9.99 -16.38
C ALA A 20 -2.33 -8.98 -17.39
N GLY A 21 -1.95 -9.05 -18.66
CA GLY A 21 -2.38 -8.10 -19.70
C GLY A 21 -1.90 -6.67 -19.44
N VAL A 22 -0.75 -6.49 -18.77
CA VAL A 22 -0.17 -5.18 -18.44
C VAL A 22 1.24 -5.04 -19.00
N HIS A 23 1.76 -3.82 -19.04
CA HIS A 23 3.14 -3.59 -19.45
C HIS A 23 4.14 -4.02 -18.36
N LYS A 24 5.34 -4.50 -18.71
CA LYS A 24 6.40 -4.92 -17.75
C LYS A 24 6.71 -3.85 -16.70
N ASN A 25 6.71 -2.57 -17.09
CA ASN A 25 6.93 -1.46 -16.16
C ASN A 25 5.85 -1.37 -15.08
N THR A 26 4.61 -1.79 -15.38
CA THR A 26 3.54 -1.87 -14.39
C THR A 26 3.90 -2.89 -13.32
N VAL A 27 4.39 -4.07 -13.71
CA VAL A 27 4.84 -5.12 -12.77
C VAL A 27 5.98 -4.61 -11.89
N ARG A 28 7.01 -4.00 -12.48
CA ARG A 28 8.13 -3.40 -11.73
C ARG A 28 7.65 -2.35 -10.73
N ASN A 29 6.85 -1.38 -11.18
CA ASN A 29 6.33 -0.32 -10.32
C ASN A 29 5.46 -0.88 -9.19
N HIS A 30 4.75 -1.99 -9.45
CA HIS A 30 3.92 -2.65 -8.45
C HIS A 30 4.78 -3.33 -7.37
N LEU A 31 5.84 -4.03 -7.78
CA LEU A 31 6.82 -4.63 -6.87
C LEU A 31 7.55 -3.57 -6.04
N GLU A 32 8.00 -2.49 -6.65
CA GLU A 32 8.65 -1.38 -5.94
C GLU A 32 7.71 -0.71 -4.93
N ARG A 33 6.41 -0.65 -5.24
CA ARG A 33 5.43 0.06 -4.40
C ARG A 33 4.85 -0.81 -3.28
N TYR A 34 4.60 -2.10 -3.53
CA TYR A 34 3.87 -2.97 -2.61
C TYR A 34 4.66 -4.20 -2.17
N GLY A 35 5.76 -4.55 -2.85
CA GLY A 35 6.57 -5.72 -2.55
C GLY A 35 5.95 -7.06 -3.00
N HIS A 36 4.72 -7.07 -3.50
CA HIS A 36 4.01 -8.26 -3.97
C HIS A 36 3.14 -7.95 -5.20
N LEU A 37 2.70 -8.97 -5.92
CA LEU A 37 1.97 -8.85 -7.19
C LEU A 37 0.46 -9.13 -7.08
N GLU A 38 -0.06 -9.47 -5.91
CA GLU A 38 -1.49 -9.85 -5.77
C GLU A 38 -2.46 -8.76 -6.25
N MET A 39 -2.09 -7.50 -6.08
CA MET A 39 -2.90 -6.36 -6.51
C MET A 39 -2.72 -6.00 -8.00
N LEU A 40 -1.85 -6.69 -8.73
CA LEU A 40 -1.61 -6.44 -10.16
C LEU A 40 -2.85 -6.83 -10.97
N GLY A 41 -3.41 -5.87 -11.72
CA GLY A 41 -4.62 -6.07 -12.52
C GLY A 41 -5.93 -5.99 -11.72
N SER A 42 -5.88 -5.68 -10.41
CA SER A 42 -7.10 -5.43 -9.64
C SER A 42 -7.79 -4.15 -10.11
N PRO A 43 -9.12 -4.17 -10.33
CA PRO A 43 -9.88 -2.94 -10.61
C PRO A 43 -9.88 -1.99 -9.40
N ILE A 44 -9.65 -2.53 -8.20
CA ILE A 44 -9.59 -1.76 -6.96
C ILE A 44 -8.17 -1.23 -6.82
N ARG A 45 -7.98 0.06 -7.09
CA ARG A 45 -6.74 0.76 -6.75
C ARG A 45 -6.78 1.10 -5.26
N PRO A 46 -5.80 0.67 -4.44
CA PRO A 46 -5.77 1.04 -3.04
C PRO A 46 -5.67 2.55 -2.93
N ASN A 47 -6.58 3.16 -2.17
CA ASN A 47 -6.53 4.58 -1.91
C ASN A 47 -5.64 4.79 -0.70
N ARG A 48 -4.33 4.92 -0.96
CA ARG A 48 -3.28 5.08 0.07
C ARG A 48 -3.60 6.17 1.10
N LYS A 49 -4.36 7.21 0.70
CA LYS A 49 -4.81 8.23 1.65
C LYS A 49 -5.81 7.64 2.64
N ILE A 50 -6.87 6.98 2.16
CA ILE A 50 -7.88 6.33 2.99
C ILE A 50 -7.25 5.23 3.84
N ASP A 51 -6.37 4.41 3.27
CA ASP A 51 -5.73 3.29 3.98
C ASP A 51 -4.85 3.82 5.13
N ARG A 52 -4.07 4.87 4.89
CA ARG A 52 -3.27 5.52 5.93
C ARG A 52 -4.13 6.17 7.00
N GLU A 53 -5.22 6.84 6.62
CA GLU A 53 -6.14 7.46 7.58
C GLU A 53 -6.75 6.38 8.48
N ARG A 54 -7.22 5.26 7.91
CA ARG A 54 -7.71 4.10 8.67
C ARG A 54 -6.66 3.54 9.63
N GLU A 55 -5.43 3.37 9.17
CA GLU A 55 -4.32 2.90 10.00
C GLU A 55 -4.01 3.87 11.17
N ILE A 56 -4.03 5.18 10.91
CA ILE A 56 -3.87 6.22 11.95
C ILE A 56 -4.98 6.11 13.01
N PHE A 57 -6.23 5.98 12.59
CA PHE A 57 -7.37 5.87 13.52
C PHE A 57 -7.33 4.59 14.34
N ALA A 58 -7.01 3.45 13.72
CA ALA A 58 -6.88 2.18 14.44
C ALA A 58 -5.78 2.25 15.52
N MET A 59 -4.63 2.86 15.22
CA MET A 59 -3.58 3.05 16.22
C MET A 59 -3.99 4.05 17.32
N ARG A 60 -4.76 5.08 16.97
CA ARG A 60 -5.24 6.06 17.95
C ARG A 60 -6.23 5.44 18.93
N ASP A 61 -7.17 4.63 18.42
CA ASP A 61 -8.14 3.87 19.20
C ASP A 61 -7.44 2.87 20.16
N ALA A 62 -6.38 2.22 19.67
CA ALA A 62 -5.50 1.38 20.49
C ALA A 62 -4.63 2.15 21.52
N GLY A 63 -4.80 3.48 21.63
CA GLY A 63 -4.11 4.31 22.63
C GLY A 63 -2.66 4.69 22.27
N VAL A 64 -2.22 4.46 21.02
CA VAL A 64 -0.86 4.82 20.60
C VAL A 64 -0.72 6.36 20.55
N SER A 65 0.44 6.86 21.02
CA SER A 65 0.73 8.30 20.99
C SER A 65 0.87 8.83 19.55
N LEU A 66 0.48 10.07 19.31
CA LEU A 66 0.53 10.67 17.96
C LEU A 66 1.95 10.68 17.35
N SER A 67 2.97 10.85 18.17
CA SER A 67 4.37 10.84 17.74
C SER A 67 4.79 9.44 17.25
N GLU A 68 4.37 8.39 17.97
CA GLU A 68 4.64 7.00 17.59
C GLU A 68 3.85 6.60 16.33
N ILE A 69 2.59 7.01 16.22
CA ILE A 69 1.79 6.82 15.00
C ILE A 69 2.51 7.42 13.80
N GLY A 70 2.99 8.67 13.93
CA GLY A 70 3.72 9.36 12.88
C GLY A 70 4.98 8.61 12.43
N ARG A 71 5.76 8.08 13.38
CA ARG A 71 6.93 7.24 13.07
C ARG A 71 6.55 5.99 12.28
N ARG A 72 5.48 5.30 12.67
CA ARG A 72 5.03 4.07 12.02
C ARG A 72 4.52 4.28 10.60
N VAL A 73 3.71 5.31 10.37
CA VAL A 73 3.10 5.58 9.05
C VAL A 73 3.96 6.47 8.14
N GLY A 74 5.11 6.95 8.64
CA GLY A 74 6.06 7.77 7.90
C GLY A 74 5.60 9.22 7.69
N VAL A 75 4.94 9.84 8.67
CA VAL A 75 4.52 11.26 8.64
C VAL A 75 4.85 11.97 9.95
N CYS A 76 4.94 13.31 9.94
CA CYS A 76 5.18 14.05 11.18
C CYS A 76 3.97 14.04 12.12
N GLN A 77 4.20 14.20 13.43
CA GLN A 77 3.14 14.23 14.45
C GLN A 77 2.07 15.30 14.16
N GLN A 78 2.47 16.49 13.69
CA GLN A 78 1.53 17.54 13.30
C GLN A 78 0.58 17.06 12.19
N ARG A 79 1.08 16.29 11.22
CA ARG A 79 0.27 15.74 10.15
C ARG A 79 -0.75 14.72 10.67
N VAL A 80 -0.36 13.88 11.63
CA VAL A 80 -1.28 12.95 12.30
C VAL A 80 -2.40 13.72 13.01
N SER A 81 -2.05 14.75 13.79
CA SER A 81 -3.02 15.60 14.48
C SER A 81 -4.04 16.23 13.53
N GLN A 82 -3.58 16.82 12.42
CA GLN A 82 -4.46 17.39 11.40
C GLN A 82 -5.40 16.37 10.75
N ILE A 83 -4.95 15.13 10.55
CA ILE A 83 -5.76 14.06 9.97
C ILE A 83 -6.90 13.70 10.92
N ILE A 84 -6.60 13.57 12.21
CA ILE A 84 -7.61 13.24 13.24
C ILE A 84 -8.65 14.37 13.34
N VAL A 85 -8.20 15.61 13.51
CA VAL A 85 -9.10 16.77 13.65
C VAL A 85 -10.02 16.95 12.45
N ARG A 86 -9.53 16.71 11.22
CA ARG A 86 -10.34 16.83 10.01
C ARG A 86 -11.42 15.75 9.85
N ALA A 87 -11.28 14.63 10.54
CA ALA A 87 -12.29 13.55 10.52
C ALA A 87 -13.32 13.69 11.64
N GLU A 88 -13.00 14.42 12.70
CA GLU A 88 -13.91 14.74 13.81
C GLU A 88 -14.73 16.02 13.57
N ALA A 89 -14.40 16.79 12.52
CA ALA A 89 -15.09 18.02 12.11
C ALA A 89 -16.14 17.76 11.02
#